data_AF-A0A7J4KK03-F1
#
_entry.id   AF-A0A7J4KK03-F1
#
_cell.length_a   1.000
_cell.length_b   1.000
_cell.length_c   1.000
_cell.angle_alpha   90.00
_cell.angle_beta   90.00
_cell.angle_gamma   90.00
#
_symmetry.space_group_name_H-M   'P 1'
#
loop_
_entity.id
_entity.type
_entity.pdbx_description
1 polymer ?
#
loop_
_entity_poly.entity_id
_entity_poly.type
_entity_poly.pdbx_seq_one_letter_code
_entity_poly.pdbx_strand_id
1 'polypeptide(L)'
;MFSLESGSGFWNPVLWVLALFILFLLFYGIRGFGKSTYKKGTEQTKVFLSGNKETSPEEMHVKASNLYWGFTTSMKSLYSLLRKMHTGNTSDYILWFVVVLAVVFLIMGVM
;
A
#
# COMPACT_ATOMS: atom_id res chain seq x y z
N MET A 1 -7.42 -17.75 30.99
CA MET A 1 -8.02 -16.61 30.28
C MET A 1 -7.39 -16.54 28.89
N PHE A 2 -8.11 -16.91 27.82
CA PHE A 2 -7.64 -16.82 26.43
C PHE A 2 -8.29 -15.65 25.68
N SER A 3 -8.88 -14.70 26.40
CA SER A 3 -9.55 -13.56 25.81
C SER A 3 -8.86 -12.28 26.26
N LEU A 4 -8.53 -11.44 25.28
CA LEU A 4 -8.03 -10.09 25.48
C LEU A 4 -9.23 -9.14 25.49
N GLU A 5 -9.35 -8.30 26.51
CA GLU A 5 -10.28 -7.18 26.48
C GLU A 5 -9.69 -6.06 25.63
N SER A 6 -10.50 -5.55 24.71
CA SER A 6 -10.17 -4.40 23.87
C SER A 6 -11.30 -3.38 23.96
N GLY A 7 -11.03 -2.13 23.57
CA GLY A 7 -12.04 -1.05 23.56
C GLY A 7 -13.24 -1.31 22.64
N SER A 8 -13.21 -2.37 21.82
CA SER A 8 -14.30 -2.82 20.94
C SER A 8 -14.88 -4.19 21.32
N GLY A 9 -14.50 -4.76 22.48
CA GLY A 9 -15.05 -6.01 23.01
C GLY A 9 -14.00 -7.11 23.28
N PHE A 10 -14.49 -8.35 23.38
CA PHE A 10 -13.68 -9.55 23.69
C PHE A 10 -13.00 -10.11 22.44
N TRP A 11 -11.67 -10.23 22.45
CA TRP A 11 -10.88 -10.85 21.37
C TRP A 11 -10.24 -12.15 21.84
N ASN A 12 -10.63 -13.28 21.25
CA ASN A 12 -10.07 -14.60 21.58
C ASN A 12 -9.29 -15.17 20.38
N PRO A 13 -7.94 -15.15 20.41
CA PRO A 13 -7.11 -15.63 19.29
C PRO A 13 -7.36 -17.10 18.94
N VAL A 14 -7.64 -17.93 19.94
CA VAL A 14 -7.87 -19.38 19.73
C VAL A 14 -9.12 -19.60 18.90
N LEU A 15 -10.21 -18.87 19.21
CA LEU A 15 -11.45 -18.93 18.43
C LEU A 15 -11.24 -18.43 16.98
N TRP A 16 -10.45 -17.39 16.78
CA TRP A 16 -10.14 -16.88 15.44
C TRP A 16 -9.33 -17.87 14.60
N VAL A 17 -8.31 -18.50 15.19
CA VAL A 17 -7.54 -19.56 14.51
C VAL A 17 -8.43 -20.74 14.14
N LEU A 18 -9.30 -21.18 15.06
CA LEU A 18 -10.25 -22.26 14.79
C LEU A 18 -11.22 -21.89 13.66
N ALA A 19 -11.79 -20.67 13.67
CA ALA A 19 -12.69 -20.21 12.63
C ALA A 19 -12.01 -20.15 11.26
N LEU A 20 -10.79 -19.63 11.18
CA LEU A 20 -10.00 -19.60 9.94
C LEU A 20 -9.67 -21.01 9.44
N PHE A 21 -9.36 -21.94 10.33
CA PHE A 21 -9.10 -23.33 9.98
C PHE A 21 -10.34 -24.02 9.40
N ILE A 22 -11.51 -23.84 10.04
CA ILE A 22 -12.79 -24.36 9.52
C ILE A 22 -13.08 -23.77 8.14
N LEU A 23 -12.91 -22.47 7.98
CA LEU A 23 -13.13 -21.77 6.72
C LEU A 23 -12.21 -22.31 5.61
N PHE A 24 -10.93 -22.54 5.93
CA PHE A 24 -9.96 -23.16 5.02
C PHE A 24 -10.41 -24.55 4.56
N LEU A 25 -10.83 -25.42 5.49
CA LEU A 25 -11.31 -26.77 5.14
C LEU A 25 -12.55 -26.70 4.25
N LEU A 26 -13.47 -25.77 4.52
CA LEU A 26 -14.67 -25.54 3.73
C LEU A 26 -14.31 -25.15 2.28
N PHE A 27 -13.44 -24.15 2.10
CA PHE A 27 -12.98 -23.73 0.77
C PHE A 27 -12.19 -24.81 0.05
N TYR A 28 -11.36 -25.57 0.77
CA TYR A 28 -10.62 -26.69 0.21
C TYR A 28 -11.56 -27.80 -0.28
N GLY A 29 -12.60 -28.12 0.50
CA GLY A 29 -13.65 -29.03 0.09
C GLY A 29 -14.40 -28.54 -1.15
N ILE A 30 -14.86 -27.29 -1.15
CA ILE A 30 -15.53 -26.65 -2.30
C ILE A 30 -14.67 -26.71 -3.56
N ARG A 31 -13.36 -26.42 -3.44
CA ARG A 31 -12.41 -26.53 -4.55
C ARG A 31 -12.36 -27.94 -5.15
N GLY A 32 -12.51 -28.98 -4.33
CA GLY A 32 -12.55 -30.37 -4.78
C GLY A 32 -13.75 -30.71 -5.67
N PHE A 33 -14.87 -30.01 -5.53
CA PHE A 33 -16.05 -30.17 -6.40
C PHE A 33 -15.95 -29.42 -7.73
N GLY A 34 -14.88 -28.63 -7.94
CA GLY A 34 -14.64 -27.90 -9.17
C GLY A 34 -14.40 -28.81 -10.38
N LYS A 35 -14.94 -28.45 -11.54
CA LYS A 35 -14.76 -29.22 -12.79
C LYS A 35 -13.33 -29.05 -13.32
N SER A 36 -12.56 -30.12 -13.38
CA SER A 36 -11.15 -30.09 -13.81
C SER A 36 -10.96 -30.04 -15.33
N THR A 37 -12.03 -30.01 -16.12
CA THR A 37 -12.00 -30.22 -17.58
C THR A 37 -11.48 -29.02 -18.40
N TYR A 38 -10.67 -28.15 -17.82
CA TYR A 38 -10.03 -27.05 -18.55
C TYR A 38 -8.73 -27.52 -19.19
N LYS A 39 -8.39 -26.96 -20.36
CA LYS A 39 -7.15 -27.29 -21.06
C LYS A 39 -5.99 -26.48 -20.48
N LYS A 40 -5.21 -27.10 -19.60
CA LYS A 40 -3.98 -26.52 -19.03
C LYS A 40 -3.02 -26.05 -20.12
N GLY A 41 -2.43 -24.87 -19.95
CA GLY A 41 -1.44 -24.32 -20.88
C GLY A 41 -2.04 -23.80 -22.19
N THR A 42 -3.36 -23.62 -22.26
CA THR A 42 -4.02 -23.00 -23.42
C THR A 42 -4.54 -21.60 -23.06
N GLU A 43 -5.09 -20.89 -24.04
CA GLU A 43 -5.78 -19.61 -23.82
C GLU A 43 -6.92 -19.72 -22.78
N GLN A 44 -7.46 -20.92 -22.52
CA GLN A 44 -8.47 -21.13 -21.45
C GLN A 44 -7.93 -20.90 -20.03
N THR A 45 -6.60 -20.89 -19.86
CA THR A 45 -5.95 -20.61 -18.58
C THR A 45 -5.46 -19.18 -18.44
N LYS A 46 -5.61 -18.36 -19.48
CA LYS A 46 -5.22 -16.95 -19.45
C LYS A 46 -6.38 -16.07 -19.00
N VAL A 47 -6.05 -14.94 -18.40
CA VAL A 47 -7.04 -13.92 -18.04
C VAL A 47 -7.63 -13.33 -19.32
N PHE A 48 -8.95 -13.16 -19.37
CA PHE A 48 -9.60 -12.53 -20.51
C PHE A 48 -9.34 -11.02 -20.49
N LEU A 49 -8.45 -10.54 -21.37
CA LEU A 49 -8.06 -9.12 -21.48
C LEU A 49 -8.77 -8.41 -22.65
N SER A 50 -10.04 -8.76 -22.92
CA SER A 50 -10.83 -8.19 -24.02
C SER A 50 -10.12 -8.24 -25.38
N GLY A 51 -9.38 -9.33 -25.65
CA GLY A 51 -8.63 -9.53 -26.90
C GLY A 51 -7.22 -8.91 -26.92
N ASN A 52 -6.80 -8.23 -25.86
CA ASN A 52 -5.42 -7.76 -25.71
C ASN A 52 -4.48 -8.91 -25.32
N LYS A 53 -3.22 -8.82 -25.76
CA LYS A 53 -2.18 -9.74 -25.30
C LYS A 53 -1.83 -9.44 -23.84
N GLU A 54 -1.63 -10.49 -23.06
CA GLU A 54 -1.10 -10.39 -21.70
C GLU A 54 0.31 -9.79 -21.76
N THR A 55 0.52 -8.70 -21.00
CA THR A 55 1.81 -8.04 -20.86
C THR A 55 2.40 -8.35 -19.48
N SER A 56 3.51 -7.71 -19.12
CA SER A 56 4.06 -7.88 -17.76
C SER A 56 3.02 -7.42 -16.71
N PRO A 57 2.91 -8.10 -15.54
CA PRO A 57 1.99 -7.70 -14.48
C PRO A 57 2.10 -6.22 -14.09
N GLU A 58 3.30 -5.65 -14.15
CA GLU A 58 3.60 -4.25 -13.86
C GLU A 58 2.95 -3.27 -14.85
N GLU A 59 2.71 -3.71 -16.09
CA GLU A 59 2.07 -2.94 -17.15
C GLU A 59 0.55 -3.13 -17.17
N MET A 60 0.06 -4.26 -16.69
CA MET A 60 -1.38 -4.58 -16.66
C MET A 60 -2.13 -3.91 -15.51
N HIS A 61 -1.43 -3.45 -14.47
CA HIS A 61 -2.05 -2.82 -13.29
C HIS A 61 -2.24 -1.31 -13.47
N VAL A 62 -3.38 -0.79 -12.98
CA VAL A 62 -3.56 0.65 -12.78
C VAL A 62 -2.58 1.11 -11.69
N LYS A 63 -1.58 1.89 -12.08
CA LYS A 63 -0.56 2.39 -11.15
C LYS A 63 -1.17 3.35 -10.14
N ALA A 64 -0.67 3.32 -8.90
CA ALA A 64 -1.10 4.26 -7.86
C ALA A 64 -0.93 5.73 -8.29
N SER A 65 0.07 6.02 -9.13
CA SER A 65 0.26 7.35 -9.73
C SER A 65 -0.96 7.83 -10.53
N ASN A 66 -1.72 6.92 -11.15
CA ASN A 66 -2.93 7.25 -11.90
C ASN A 66 -4.06 7.66 -10.96
N LEU A 67 -4.17 7.01 -9.80
CA LEU A 67 -5.19 7.32 -8.79
C LEU A 67 -4.95 8.72 -8.17
N TYR A 68 -3.69 9.03 -7.86
CA TYR A 68 -3.30 10.32 -7.27
C TYR A 68 -2.95 11.39 -8.31
N TRP A 69 -3.20 11.15 -9.59
CA TRP A 69 -2.80 12.06 -10.66
C TRP A 69 -3.42 13.46 -10.49
N GLY A 70 -4.72 13.54 -10.17
CA GLY A 70 -5.41 14.83 -9.98
C GLY A 70 -4.81 15.64 -8.82
N PHE A 71 -4.54 15.00 -7.69
CA PHE A 71 -3.92 15.62 -6.52
C PHE A 71 -2.47 16.08 -6.81
N THR A 72 -1.64 15.18 -7.32
CA THR A 72 -0.24 15.47 -7.64
C THR A 72 -0.09 16.55 -8.71
N THR A 73 -0.98 16.57 -9.70
CA THR A 73 -1.01 17.59 -10.76
C THR A 73 -1.45 18.95 -10.21
N SER A 74 -2.49 18.99 -9.39
CA SER A 74 -2.99 20.24 -8.79
C SER A 74 -1.94 20.89 -7.88
N MET A 75 -1.12 20.08 -7.21
CA MET A 75 -0.06 20.54 -6.30
C MET A 75 1.33 20.52 -6.92
N LYS A 76 1.44 20.38 -8.26
CA LYS A 76 2.72 20.21 -8.95
C LYS A 76 3.71 21.33 -8.68
N SER A 77 3.23 22.58 -8.60
CA SER A 77 4.06 23.74 -8.29
C SER A 77 4.70 23.61 -6.90
N LEU A 78 3.90 23.30 -5.87
CA LEU A 78 4.39 23.10 -4.51
C LEU A 78 5.40 21.94 -4.46
N TYR A 79 5.06 20.78 -5.02
CA TYR A 79 5.98 19.64 -5.05
C TYR A 79 7.29 19.96 -5.78
N SER A 80 7.23 20.76 -6.85
CA SER A 80 8.43 21.18 -7.58
C SER A 80 9.34 22.07 -6.74
N LEU A 81 8.77 22.96 -5.90
CA LEU A 81 9.53 23.79 -4.97
C LEU A 81 10.16 22.95 -3.85
N LEU A 82 9.36 22.09 -3.22
CA LEU A 82 9.84 21.20 -2.16
C LEU A 82 10.96 20.27 -2.65
N ARG A 83 10.82 19.75 -3.87
CA ARG A 83 11.83 18.86 -4.48
C ARG A 83 13.14 19.61 -4.77
N LYS A 84 13.08 20.88 -5.18
CA LYS A 84 14.29 21.71 -5.39
C LYS A 84 15.08 21.93 -4.09
N MET A 85 14.43 21.93 -2.93
CA MET A 85 15.10 22.05 -1.63
C MET A 85 15.79 20.75 -1.17
N HIS A 86 15.51 19.61 -1.82
CA HIS A 86 16.11 18.30 -1.51
C HIS A 86 17.20 17.96 -2.55
N THR A 87 18.33 18.67 -2.45
CA THR A 87 19.45 18.56 -3.40
C THR A 87 20.25 17.25 -3.24
N GLY A 88 20.15 16.59 -2.08
CA GLY A 88 20.99 15.45 -1.73
C GLY A 88 22.39 15.82 -1.22
N ASN A 89 22.74 17.11 -1.16
CA ASN A 89 24.00 17.59 -0.60
C ASN A 89 23.88 17.78 0.91
N THR A 90 24.72 17.07 1.69
CA THR A 90 24.75 17.16 3.16
C THR A 90 24.87 18.59 3.70
N SER A 91 25.64 19.45 3.02
CA SER A 91 25.81 20.85 3.43
C SER A 91 24.49 21.63 3.42
N ASP A 92 23.60 21.36 2.47
CA ASP A 92 22.30 22.05 2.38
C ASP A 92 21.38 21.64 3.54
N TYR A 93 21.47 20.39 4.01
CA TYR A 93 20.73 19.94 5.19
C TYR A 93 21.28 20.54 6.49
N ILE A 94 22.61 20.66 6.62
CA ILE A 94 23.22 21.35 7.77
C ILE A 94 22.79 22.82 7.79
N LEU A 95 22.75 23.47 6.63
CA LEU A 95 22.24 24.84 6.51
C LEU A 95 20.79 24.94 6.99
N TRP A 96 19.90 24.08 6.49
CA TRP A 96 18.49 24.06 6.94
C TRP A 96 18.35 23.82 8.45
N PHE A 97 19.17 22.95 9.04
CA PHE A 97 19.20 22.73 10.48
C PHE A 97 19.57 24.00 11.25
N VAL A 98 20.64 24.70 10.84
CA VAL A 98 21.07 25.95 11.48
C VAL A 98 20.02 27.05 11.33
N VAL A 99 19.36 27.15 10.16
CA VAL A 99 18.27 28.10 9.93
C VAL A 99 17.09 27.83 10.87
N VAL A 100 16.65 26.58 11.00
CA VAL A 100 15.56 26.23 11.92
C VAL A 100 15.95 26.52 13.37
N LEU A 101 17.19 26.21 13.76
CA LEU A 101 17.70 26.51 15.10
C LEU A 101 17.70 28.01 15.40
N ALA A 102 18.14 28.83 14.45
CA ALA A 102 18.11 30.28 14.56
C ALA A 102 16.68 30.82 14.69
N VAL A 103 15.73 30.31 13.88
CA VAL A 103 14.30 30.68 13.97
C VAL A 103 13.74 30.31 15.34
N VAL A 104 14.04 29.12 15.85
CA VAL A 104 13.62 28.66 17.18
C VAL A 104 14.18 29.56 18.27
N PHE A 105 15.45 29.94 18.22
CA PHE A 105 16.03 30.88 19.18
C PHE A 105 15.45 32.29 19.08
N LEU A 106 15.10 32.77 17.89
CA LEU A 106 14.40 34.05 17.74
C LEU A 106 13.00 33.98 18.35
N ILE A 107 12.24 32.91 18.11
CA ILE A 107 10.89 32.77 18.66
C ILE A 107 10.94 32.62 20.18
N MET A 108 11.86 31.81 20.71
CA MET A 108 11.94 31.57 22.16
C MET A 108 12.68 32.67 22.92
N GLY A 109 13.68 33.31 22.31
CA GLY A 109 14.49 34.36 22.95
C GLY A 109 13.93 35.78 22.79
N VAL A 110 12.88 35.96 21.98
CA VAL A 110 12.08 37.21 21.92
C VAL A 110 10.86 37.14 22.87
N MET A 111 10.63 36.01 23.54
CA MET A 111 9.76 35.91 24.72
C MET A 111 10.53 36.20 26.02
#